data_AF-A0A0L8FMT5-F1
#
_entry.id   AF-A0A0L8FMT5-F1
#
_cell.length_a   1.000
_cell.length_b   1.000
_cell.length_c   1.000
_cell.angle_alpha   90.00
_cell.angle_beta   90.00
_cell.angle_gamma   90.00
#
_symmetry.space_group_name_H-M   'P 1'
#
loop_
_entity.id
_entity.type
_entity.pdbx_description
1 polymer ?
#
loop_
_entity_poly.entity_id
_entity_poly.type
_entity_poly.pdbx_seq_one_letter_code
_entity_poly.pdbx_strand_id
1 'polypeptide(L)'
;MTDWLGSQIVDTTLKRSFLWDHAEVVELTTNLRLLGEGHSDEREFANYLLDVGNDNISVEQSLGEVKIKLPNDLCLESGTLSDLCDFVYAALKINITNAVWLANRTVIVPRNEAAQFVNDFLLTRIPG
;
A
#
# COMPACT_ATOMS: atom_id res chain seq x y z
N MET A 1 25.89 9.73 -11.73
CA MET A 1 26.24 8.34 -11.37
C MET A 1 25.05 7.72 -10.65
N THR A 2 23.99 7.42 -11.41
CA THR A 2 22.74 6.78 -10.94
C THR A 2 22.08 5.91 -12.01
N ASP A 3 22.57 5.89 -13.27
CA ASP A 3 21.94 5.16 -14.38
C ASP A 3 22.13 3.63 -14.37
N TRP A 4 23.00 3.10 -13.51
CA TRP A 4 23.36 1.67 -13.54
C TRP A 4 22.40 0.74 -12.79
N LEU A 5 21.66 1.23 -11.79
CA LEU A 5 20.67 0.43 -11.05
C LEU A 5 19.39 0.22 -11.86
N GLY A 6 18.96 1.22 -12.63
CA GLY A 6 17.79 1.10 -13.51
C GLY A 6 18.00 0.10 -14.65
N SER A 7 19.18 0.11 -15.29
CA SER A 7 19.49 -0.83 -16.38
C SER A 7 19.48 -2.29 -15.92
N GLN A 8 20.09 -2.60 -14.76
CA GLN A 8 20.21 -3.99 -14.27
C GLN A 8 18.86 -4.58 -13.82
N ILE A 9 17.99 -3.76 -13.21
CA ILE A 9 16.65 -4.19 -12.79
C ILE A 9 15.81 -4.51 -14.03
N VAL A 10 15.86 -3.65 -15.05
CA VAL A 10 15.09 -3.83 -16.29
C VAL A 10 15.56 -5.08 -17.06
N ASP A 11 16.88 -5.34 -17.12
CA ASP A 11 17.46 -6.53 -17.76
C ASP A 11 17.06 -7.87 -17.11
N THR A 12 16.62 -7.85 -15.85
CA THR A 12 16.17 -9.06 -15.13
C THR A 12 14.64 -9.20 -15.11
N THR A 13 13.91 -8.32 -15.81
CA THR A 13 12.45 -8.40 -15.84
C THR A 13 11.97 -9.54 -16.73
N LEU A 14 10.87 -10.19 -16.33
CA LEU A 14 10.23 -11.24 -17.12
C LEU A 14 9.92 -10.78 -18.55
N LYS A 15 9.59 -9.50 -18.73
CA LYS A 15 9.30 -8.86 -20.03
C LYS A 15 10.51 -8.76 -20.97
N ARG A 16 11.73 -8.95 -20.48
CA ARG A 16 12.97 -9.03 -21.28
C ARG A 16 13.47 -10.46 -21.49
N SER A 17 12.82 -11.45 -20.87
CA SER A 17 13.16 -12.85 -21.08
C SER A 17 12.77 -13.29 -22.50
N PHE A 18 13.57 -14.16 -23.11
CA PHE A 18 13.22 -14.82 -24.38
C PHE A 18 11.91 -15.61 -24.29
N LEU A 19 11.48 -15.98 -23.08
CA LEU A 19 10.20 -16.65 -22.85
C LEU A 19 8.98 -15.72 -23.01
N TRP A 20 9.19 -14.40 -22.95
CA TRP A 20 8.09 -13.43 -23.05
C TRP A 20 7.41 -13.46 -24.43
N ASP A 21 8.17 -13.77 -25.49
CA ASP A 21 7.64 -13.93 -26.85
C ASP A 21 6.63 -15.10 -26.96
N HIS A 22 6.63 -15.99 -25.98
CA HIS A 22 5.71 -17.13 -25.89
C HIS A 22 4.66 -16.95 -24.79
N ALA A 23 4.66 -15.81 -24.09
CA ALA A 23 3.69 -15.53 -23.05
C ALA A 23 2.37 -15.05 -23.68
N GLU A 24 1.26 -15.71 -23.30
CA GLU A 24 -0.08 -15.24 -23.62
C GLU A 24 -0.55 -14.28 -22.53
N VAL A 25 -1.00 -13.09 -22.94
CA VAL A 25 -1.57 -12.11 -22.02
C VAL A 25 -3.07 -12.32 -21.95
N VAL A 26 -3.55 -12.73 -20.77
CA VAL A 26 -4.98 -12.82 -20.47
C VAL A 26 -5.34 -11.70 -19.51
N GLU A 27 -6.32 -10.88 -19.89
CA GLU A 27 -6.78 -9.76 -19.09
C GLU A 27 -8.01 -10.15 -18.25
N LEU A 28 -7.95 -9.87 -16.95
CA LEU A 28 -9.09 -10.01 -16.05
C LEU A 28 -9.78 -8.66 -15.91
N THR A 29 -11.04 -8.58 -16.33
CA THR A 29 -11.80 -7.32 -16.34
C THR A 29 -12.68 -7.13 -15.11
N THR A 30 -12.80 -8.15 -14.25
CA THR A 30 -13.71 -8.14 -13.09
C THR A 30 -12.91 -8.13 -11.79
N ASN A 31 -13.08 -7.05 -11.01
CA ASN A 31 -12.54 -6.98 -9.65
C ASN A 31 -13.40 -7.81 -8.69
N LEU A 32 -12.96 -9.03 -8.39
CA LEU A 32 -13.70 -9.97 -7.53
C LEU A 32 -13.93 -9.43 -6.11
N ARG A 33 -13.10 -8.49 -5.63
CA ARG A 33 -13.26 -7.88 -4.30
C ARG A 33 -14.56 -7.07 -4.19
N LEU A 34 -15.09 -6.60 -5.32
CA LEU A 34 -16.30 -5.79 -5.39
C LEU A 34 -17.59 -6.61 -5.63
N LEU A 35 -17.50 -7.94 -5.74
CA LEU A 35 -18.65 -8.80 -6.05
C LEU A 35 -19.61 -9.04 -4.86
N GLY A 36 -19.24 -8.63 -3.64
CA GLY A 36 -20.13 -8.65 -2.47
C GLY A 36 -21.02 -7.40 -2.39
N GLU A 37 -21.70 -7.22 -1.25
CA GLU A 37 -22.28 -5.92 -0.88
C GLU A 37 -21.17 -4.92 -0.55
N GLY A 38 -20.40 -4.52 -1.57
CA GLY A 38 -19.39 -3.49 -1.42
C GLY A 38 -20.05 -2.15 -1.15
N HIS A 39 -19.61 -1.46 -0.10
CA HIS A 39 -20.02 -0.09 0.17
C HIS A 39 -19.57 0.85 -0.96
N SER A 40 -20.21 2.02 -1.08
CA SER A 40 -19.85 3.05 -2.09
C SER A 40 -18.34 3.35 -2.09
N ASP A 41 -17.77 3.43 -0.90
CA ASP A 41 -16.41 3.88 -0.65
C ASP A 41 -15.37 2.85 -1.15
N GLU A 42 -15.67 1.55 -1.01
CA GLU A 42 -14.80 0.49 -1.52
C GLU A 42 -14.74 0.50 -3.06
N ARG A 43 -15.86 0.83 -3.71
CA ARG A 43 -15.92 0.96 -5.18
C ARG A 43 -15.17 2.20 -5.66
N GLU A 44 -15.32 3.32 -4.97
CA GLU A 44 -14.59 4.55 -5.27
C GLU A 44 -13.07 4.33 -5.15
N PHE A 45 -12.62 3.71 -4.06
CA PHE A 45 -11.21 3.39 -3.87
C PHE A 45 -10.68 2.40 -4.92
N ALA A 46 -11.47 1.38 -5.27
CA ALA A 46 -11.07 0.43 -6.32
C ALA A 46 -10.96 1.09 -7.70
N ASN A 47 -11.87 2.01 -8.04
CA ASN A 47 -11.78 2.79 -9.28
C ASN A 47 -10.55 3.70 -9.27
N TYR A 48 -10.25 4.35 -8.14
CA TYR A 48 -9.02 5.13 -8.00
C TYR A 48 -7.77 4.28 -8.26
N LEU A 49 -7.69 3.05 -7.70
CA LEU A 49 -6.57 2.14 -7.97
C LEU A 49 -6.49 1.71 -9.43
N LEU A 50 -7.63 1.51 -10.11
CA LEU A 50 -7.65 1.23 -11.55
C LEU A 50 -7.12 2.41 -12.36
N ASP A 51 -7.51 3.63 -12.01
CA ASP A 51 -7.03 4.84 -12.67
C ASP A 51 -5.52 5.04 -12.46
N VAL A 52 -4.99 4.72 -11.28
CA VAL A 52 -3.54 4.70 -11.03
C VAL A 52 -2.85 3.65 -11.89
N GLY A 53 -3.39 2.42 -11.97
CA GLY A 53 -2.80 1.33 -12.75
C GLY A 53 -2.84 1.55 -14.27
N ASN A 54 -3.85 2.27 -14.75
CA ASN A 54 -4.07 2.59 -16.17
C ASN A 54 -3.45 3.93 -16.60
N ASP A 55 -2.75 4.63 -15.69
CA ASP A 55 -2.17 5.96 -15.95
C ASP A 55 -3.22 7.03 -16.32
N ASN A 56 -4.45 6.89 -15.80
CA ASN A 56 -5.54 7.85 -15.98
C ASN A 56 -5.51 9.00 -14.95
N ILE A 57 -4.57 8.97 -14.00
CA ILE A 57 -4.42 9.98 -12.95
C ILE A 57 -3.43 11.06 -13.36
N SER A 58 -3.72 12.31 -12.98
CA SER A 58 -2.75 13.40 -13.13
C SER A 58 -1.55 13.17 -12.22
N VAL A 59 -0.38 13.02 -12.84
CA VAL A 59 0.91 12.92 -12.15
C VAL A 59 1.53 14.30 -12.00
N GLU A 60 1.99 14.62 -10.80
CA GLU A 60 2.88 15.76 -10.58
C GLU A 60 4.31 15.31 -10.90
N GLN A 61 4.86 15.88 -11.98
CA GLN A 61 6.24 15.64 -12.39
C GLN A 61 7.16 16.64 -11.69
N SER A 62 8.02 16.13 -10.81
CA SER A 62 9.13 16.88 -10.23
C SER A 62 10.46 16.26 -10.67
N LEU A 63 11.58 16.98 -10.49
CA LEU A 63 12.91 16.53 -10.95
C LEU A 63 13.25 15.12 -10.44
N GLY A 64 13.04 14.11 -11.29
CA GLY A 64 13.33 12.70 -11.01
C GLY A 64 12.23 11.92 -10.25
N GLU A 65 11.08 12.54 -9.94
CA GLU A 65 10.01 11.89 -9.19
C GLU A 65 8.65 12.09 -9.87
N VAL A 66 7.98 10.96 -10.12
CA VAL A 66 6.57 10.86 -10.54
C VAL A 66 5.75 10.73 -9.27
N LYS A 67 4.91 11.73 -8.97
CA LYS A 67 4.06 11.73 -7.79
C LYS A 67 2.60 11.64 -8.20
N ILE A 68 1.86 10.75 -7.55
CA ILE A 68 0.41 10.71 -7.62
C ILE A 68 -0.16 11.42 -6.40
N LYS A 69 -1.27 12.13 -6.59
CA LYS A 69 -2.00 12.70 -5.46
C LYS A 69 -2.88 11.62 -4.85
N LEU A 70 -2.72 11.40 -3.54
CA LEU A 70 -3.65 10.57 -2.78
C LEU A 70 -4.96 11.34 -2.51
N PRO A 71 -6.12 10.68 -2.60
CA PRO A 71 -7.39 11.19 -2.10
C PRO A 71 -7.26 11.63 -0.63
N ASN A 72 -7.87 12.75 -0.28
CA ASN A 72 -7.70 13.36 1.05
C ASN A 72 -8.29 12.48 2.17
N ASP A 73 -9.34 11.73 1.86
CA ASP A 73 -10.00 10.75 2.73
C ASP A 73 -9.12 9.53 3.07
N LEU A 74 -8.07 9.29 2.28
CA LEU A 74 -7.06 8.26 2.57
C LEU A 74 -5.88 8.78 3.39
N CYS A 75 -5.81 10.09 3.59
CA CYS A 75 -4.73 10.76 4.31
C CYS A 75 -5.17 11.11 5.73
N LEU A 76 -4.30 10.87 6.71
CA LEU A 76 -4.48 11.46 8.04
C LEU A 76 -4.20 12.97 7.94
N GLU A 77 -5.12 13.81 8.43
CA GLU A 77 -5.04 15.28 8.33
C GLU A 77 -3.76 15.85 8.97
N SER A 78 -3.29 15.23 10.04
CA SER A 78 -1.96 15.41 10.62
C SER A 78 -1.67 14.20 11.51
N GLY A 79 -0.41 13.80 11.65
CA GLY A 79 -0.13 12.65 12.49
C GLY A 79 1.34 12.43 12.79
N THR A 80 1.65 12.36 14.08
CA THR A 80 2.82 11.67 14.60
C THR A 80 2.64 10.16 14.42
N LEU A 81 3.71 9.38 14.67
CA LEU A 81 3.57 7.91 14.74
C LEU A 81 2.54 7.48 15.80
N SER A 82 2.36 8.26 16.87
CA SER A 82 1.31 8.00 17.86
C SER A 82 -0.07 8.01 17.22
N ASP A 83 -0.37 9.05 16.46
CA ASP A 83 -1.69 9.26 15.87
C ASP A 83 -2.01 8.15 14.86
N LEU A 84 -1.02 7.73 14.05
CA LEU A 84 -1.16 6.58 13.16
C LEU A 84 -1.43 5.29 13.95
N CYS A 85 -0.70 5.04 15.03
CA CYS A 85 -0.89 3.85 15.86
C CYS A 85 -2.26 3.84 16.54
N ASP A 86 -2.73 4.99 17.03
CA ASP A 86 -4.03 5.13 17.68
C ASP A 86 -5.19 5.02 16.66
N PHE A 87 -4.98 5.49 15.43
CA PHE A 87 -5.90 5.28 14.33
C PHE A 87 -6.03 3.80 13.96
N VAL A 88 -4.90 3.10 13.75
CA VAL A 88 -4.93 1.69 13.33
C VAL A 88 -5.34 0.76 14.46
N TYR A 89 -4.81 0.96 15.68
CA TYR A 89 -5.01 0.09 16.84
C TYR A 89 -5.80 0.80 17.96
N ALA A 90 -6.95 1.38 17.60
CA ALA A 90 -7.84 2.01 18.56
C ALA A 90 -8.19 1.07 19.72
N ALA A 91 -8.01 1.53 20.96
CA ALA A 91 -8.24 0.71 22.16
C ALA A 91 -7.39 -0.58 22.22
N LEU A 92 -6.14 -0.55 21.75
CA LEU A 92 -5.19 -1.66 21.80
C LEU A 92 -5.17 -2.39 23.15
N LYS A 93 -5.14 -1.63 24.26
CA LYS A 93 -5.10 -2.19 25.63
C LYS A 93 -6.31 -3.09 25.95
N ILE A 94 -7.47 -2.80 25.37
CA ILE A 94 -8.71 -3.57 25.58
C ILE A 94 -8.71 -4.81 24.68
N ASN A 95 -8.19 -4.69 23.47
CA ASN A 95 -8.27 -5.73 22.43
C ASN A 95 -7.01 -6.60 22.29
N ILE A 96 -5.99 -6.43 23.13
CA ILE A 96 -4.69 -7.10 22.97
C ILE A 96 -4.78 -8.63 23.01
N THR A 97 -5.78 -9.19 23.71
CA THR A 97 -6.03 -10.63 23.76
C THR A 97 -6.96 -11.13 22.66
N ASN A 98 -7.52 -10.23 21.85
CA ASN A 98 -8.42 -10.56 20.75
C ASN A 98 -7.64 -10.76 19.45
N ALA A 99 -7.27 -12.01 19.17
CA ALA A 99 -6.48 -12.38 17.99
C ALA A 99 -7.16 -11.98 16.67
N VAL A 100 -8.49 -12.09 16.56
CA VAL A 100 -9.24 -11.71 15.35
C VAL A 100 -9.18 -10.20 15.12
N TRP A 101 -9.30 -9.41 16.20
CA TRP A 101 -9.19 -7.96 16.11
C TRP A 101 -7.79 -7.51 15.69
N LEU A 102 -6.74 -8.15 16.21
CA LEU A 102 -5.35 -7.88 15.83
C LEU A 102 -5.07 -8.26 14.37
N ALA A 103 -5.56 -9.43 13.92
CA ALA A 103 -5.30 -9.93 12.57
C ALA A 103 -5.90 -9.05 11.46
N ASN A 104 -6.95 -8.29 11.77
CA ASN A 104 -7.60 -7.39 10.81
C ASN A 104 -6.95 -6.01 10.71
N ARG A 105 -5.78 -5.81 11.33
CA ARG A 105 -5.11 -4.52 11.46
C ARG A 105 -3.64 -4.66 11.09
N THR A 106 -3.10 -3.66 10.40
CA THR A 106 -1.70 -3.66 10.01
C THR A 106 -1.20 -2.23 9.77
N VAL A 107 0.08 -2.00 10.07
CA VAL A 107 0.81 -0.81 9.63
C VAL A 107 1.87 -1.29 8.66
N ILE A 108 1.78 -0.83 7.41
CA ILE A 108 2.74 -1.17 6.36
C ILE A 108 3.64 0.04 6.13
N VAL A 109 4.95 -0.20 6.11
CA VAL A 109 5.96 0.82 5.83
C VAL A 109 6.97 0.31 4.80
N PRO A 110 7.64 1.19 4.04
CA PRO A 110 8.48 0.77 2.92
C PRO A 110 9.75 0.01 3.30
N ARG A 111 10.21 0.13 4.55
CA ARG A 111 11.51 -0.40 5.01
C ARG A 111 11.36 -1.20 6.29
N ASN A 112 12.16 -2.26 6.41
CA ASN A 112 12.15 -3.13 7.60
C ASN A 112 12.59 -2.39 8.86
N GLU A 113 13.55 -1.47 8.77
CA GLU A 113 14.00 -0.68 9.93
C GLU A 113 12.87 0.22 10.46
N ALA A 114 12.09 0.81 9.55
CA ALA A 114 10.91 1.57 9.92
C ALA A 114 9.83 0.65 10.53
N ALA A 115 9.66 -0.56 10.00
CA ALA A 115 8.69 -1.52 10.54
C ALA A 115 9.07 -1.95 11.96
N GLN A 116 10.36 -2.19 12.20
CA GLN A 116 10.89 -2.50 13.53
C GLN A 116 10.62 -1.34 14.50
N PHE A 117 10.89 -0.10 14.08
CA PHE A 117 10.62 1.08 14.90
C PHE A 117 9.13 1.20 15.30
N VAL A 118 8.22 0.97 14.35
CA VAL A 118 6.77 0.95 14.62
C VAL A 118 6.41 -0.17 15.60
N ASN A 119 6.95 -1.37 15.41
CA ASN A 119 6.70 -2.51 16.29
C ASN A 119 7.19 -2.24 17.72
N ASP A 120 8.43 -1.77 17.89
CA ASP A 120 8.99 -1.43 19.18
C ASP A 120 8.13 -0.38 19.89
N PHE A 121 7.69 0.65 19.14
CA PHE A 121 6.80 1.67 19.65
C PHE A 121 5.46 1.11 20.13
N LEU A 122 4.82 0.22 19.36
CA LEU A 122 3.56 -0.43 19.77
C LEU A 122 3.75 -1.32 21.01
N LEU A 123 4.87 -2.04 21.12
CA LEU A 123 5.17 -2.88 22.27
C LEU A 123 5.26 -2.06 23.56
N THR A 124 5.76 -0.82 23.51
CA THR A 124 5.77 0.07 24.70
C THR A 124 4.37 0.45 25.22
N ARG A 125 3.31 0.26 24.41
CA ARG A 125 1.92 0.61 24.75
C ARG A 125 1.14 -0.56 25.37
N ILE A 126 1.68 -1.76 25.29
CA ILE A 126 1.05 -2.97 25.81
C ILE A 126 1.32 -3.04 27.32
N PRO A 127 0.29 -3.22 28.17
CA PRO A 127 0.50 -3.44 29.59
C PRO A 127 1.26 -4.75 29.82
N GLY A 128 2.29 -4.69 30.67
CA GLY A 128 3.04 -5.86 31.13
C GLY A 128 2.31 -6.67 32.19
#